data_AF-A0A7C4FNP6-F1
#
_entry.id   AF-A0A7C4FNP6-F1
#
_cell.length_a   1.000
_cell.length_b   1.000
_cell.length_c   1.000
_cell.angle_alpha   90.00
_cell.angle_beta   90.00
_cell.angle_gamma   90.00
#
_symmetry.space_group_name_H-M   'P 1'
#
loop_
_entity.id
_entity.type
_entity.pdbx_description
1 polymer ?
#
loop_
_entity_poly.entity_id
_entity_poly.type
_entity_poly.pdbx_seq_one_letter_code
_entity_poly.pdbx_strand_id
1 'polypeptide(L)'
;MKYNHEKDMYSDVCKWLHQILESRFRDSKIEVHNLSEIHLARFISRQKIENLPPEWITWDIKVDVVGFVLRVNKPTLLAFVECKNSQLTLAHLSQILGYSRIVLPFLSFLLSPLGLSSSLSSLLQEYRRTDILEYYWEKGMIPRKIIVSKWNVESCNIDRNNIIGGSSL
;
A
#
# COMPACT_ATOMS: atom_id res chain seq x y z
N MET A 1 -9.28 10.22 19.97
CA MET A 1 -8.38 9.59 18.98
C MET A 1 -7.58 10.69 18.30
N LYS A 2 -6.30 10.46 17.96
CA LYS A 2 -5.44 11.44 17.27
C LYS A 2 -5.96 11.81 15.86
N TYR A 3 -6.68 10.90 15.21
CA TYR A 3 -7.31 11.14 13.92
C TYR A 3 -8.83 11.13 14.09
N ASN A 4 -9.50 12.16 13.61
CA ASN A 4 -10.96 12.23 13.58
C ASN A 4 -11.49 11.77 12.22
N HIS A 5 -10.71 11.98 11.16
CA HIS A 5 -10.98 11.56 9.80
C HIS A 5 -9.82 10.74 9.24
N GLU A 6 -10.10 9.88 8.27
CA GLU A 6 -9.09 9.09 7.55
C GLU A 6 -7.99 9.96 6.94
N LYS A 7 -8.36 11.11 6.36
CA LYS A 7 -7.41 12.06 5.77
C LYS A 7 -6.37 12.62 6.75
N ASP A 8 -6.68 12.61 8.04
CA ASP A 8 -5.75 13.09 9.07
C ASP A 8 -4.54 12.13 9.19
N MET A 9 -4.66 10.88 8.73
CA MET A 9 -3.60 9.88 8.71
C MET A 9 -2.57 10.12 7.60
N TYR A 10 -2.99 10.68 6.47
CA TYR A 10 -2.20 10.64 5.22
C TYR A 10 -0.83 11.31 5.36
N SER A 11 -0.72 12.42 6.10
CA SER A 11 0.58 13.07 6.28
C SER A 11 1.58 12.19 7.04
N ASP A 12 1.13 11.46 8.06
CA ASP A 12 2.02 10.60 8.84
C ASP A 12 2.37 9.33 8.06
N VAL A 13 1.40 8.77 7.34
CA VAL A 13 1.59 7.61 6.47
C VAL A 13 2.53 7.93 5.30
N CYS A 14 2.43 9.11 4.68
CA CYS A 14 3.38 9.54 3.64
C CYS A 14 4.82 9.58 4.17
N LYS A 15 5.04 10.18 5.35
CA LYS A 15 6.37 10.24 5.99
C LYS A 15 6.90 8.85 6.29
N TRP A 16 6.07 8.00 6.87
CA TRP A 16 6.43 6.62 7.19
C TRP A 16 6.79 5.82 5.93
N LEU A 17 5.97 5.88 4.88
CA LEU A 17 6.23 5.15 3.63
C LEU A 17 7.52 5.64 2.98
N HIS A 18 7.79 6.94 3.03
CA HIS A 18 9.04 7.52 2.52
C HIS A 18 10.26 6.90 3.23
N GLN A 19 10.25 6.85 4.57
CA GLN A 19 11.33 6.25 5.36
C GLN A 19 11.54 4.76 5.03
N ILE A 20 10.45 4.00 4.87
CA ILE A 20 10.52 2.58 4.49
C ILE A 20 11.17 2.41 3.12
N LEU A 21 10.74 3.20 2.12
CA LEU A 21 11.29 3.12 0.76
C LEU A 21 12.74 3.60 0.69
N GLU A 22 13.08 4.69 1.36
CA GLU A 22 14.44 5.23 1.41
C GLU A 22 15.42 4.24 2.05
N SER A 23 15.04 3.63 3.18
CA SER A 23 15.88 2.62 3.84
C SER A 23 16.15 1.39 2.95
N ARG A 24 15.16 1.00 2.12
CA ARG A 24 15.22 -0.17 1.25
C ARG A 24 15.91 0.12 -0.09
N PHE A 25 15.84 1.35 -0.59
CA PHE A 25 16.33 1.77 -1.90
C PHE A 25 17.26 2.99 -1.80
N ARG A 26 18.37 2.83 -1.05
CA ARG A 26 19.31 3.90 -0.68
C ARG A 26 19.84 4.76 -1.85
N ASP A 27 19.96 4.18 -3.05
CA ASP A 27 20.51 4.86 -4.23
C ASP A 27 19.42 5.34 -5.21
N SER A 28 18.16 5.38 -4.78
CA SER A 28 17.02 5.75 -5.62
C SER A 28 16.37 7.04 -5.14
N LYS A 29 15.81 7.82 -6.07
CA LYS A 29 14.99 8.98 -5.71
C LYS A 29 13.61 8.49 -5.30
N ILE A 30 13.18 8.87 -4.09
CA ILE A 30 11.90 8.47 -3.52
C ILE A 30 10.94 9.66 -3.54
N GLU A 31 9.75 9.45 -4.09
CA GLU A 31 8.66 10.43 -4.07
C GLU A 31 7.42 9.77 -3.45
N VAL A 32 6.80 10.40 -2.45
CA VAL A 32 5.59 9.87 -1.80
C VAL A 32 4.51 10.94 -1.78
N HIS A 33 3.30 10.58 -2.18
CA HIS A 33 2.21 11.51 -2.38
C HIS A 33 0.88 10.96 -1.84
N ASN A 34 0.08 11.86 -1.28
CA ASN A 34 -1.34 11.64 -1.06
C ASN A 34 -2.09 11.80 -2.40
N LEU A 35 -2.83 10.76 -2.79
CA LEU A 35 -3.63 10.66 -4.01
C LEU A 35 -5.13 10.48 -3.75
N SER A 36 -5.61 10.65 -2.51
CA SER A 36 -7.03 10.41 -2.13
C SER A 36 -8.05 11.12 -3.04
N GLU A 37 -7.68 12.27 -3.62
CA GLU A 37 -8.54 13.09 -4.48
C GLU A 37 -8.25 12.99 -6.00
N ILE A 38 -7.23 12.24 -6.42
CA ILE A 38 -6.80 12.18 -7.82
C ILE A 38 -6.49 10.76 -8.28
N HIS A 39 -6.91 10.43 -9.50
CA HIS A 39 -6.62 9.13 -10.10
C HIS A 39 -5.13 9.00 -10.42
N LEU A 40 -4.56 7.81 -10.22
CA LEU A 40 -3.14 7.52 -10.39
C LEU A 40 -2.62 7.86 -11.79
N ALA A 41 -3.29 7.42 -12.85
CA ALA A 41 -2.91 7.76 -14.23
C ALA A 41 -2.86 9.28 -14.48
N ARG A 42 -3.84 10.02 -13.94
CA ARG A 42 -3.86 11.49 -14.05
C ARG A 42 -2.70 12.14 -13.29
N PHE A 43 -2.36 11.61 -12.11
CA PHE A 43 -1.22 12.08 -11.34
C PHE A 43 0.11 11.83 -12.08
N ILE A 44 0.32 10.60 -12.56
CA ILE A 44 1.50 10.18 -13.34
C ILE A 44 1.71 11.11 -14.54
N SER A 45 0.65 11.36 -15.31
CA SER A 45 0.69 12.25 -16.48
C SER A 45 1.10 13.68 -16.11
N ARG A 46 0.53 14.24 -15.03
CA ARG A 46 0.82 15.61 -14.57
C ARG A 46 2.24 15.79 -14.06
N GLN A 47 2.74 14.82 -13.28
CA GLN A 47 4.09 14.86 -12.72
C GLN A 47 5.16 14.36 -13.69
N LYS A 48 4.75 13.86 -14.87
CA LYS A 48 5.65 13.28 -15.87
C LYS A 48 6.53 12.17 -15.27
N ILE A 49 5.91 11.24 -14.53
CA ILE A 49 6.64 10.08 -14.00
C ILE A 49 7.03 9.17 -15.16
N GLU A 50 8.32 8.84 -15.25
CA GLU A 50 8.91 8.06 -16.35
C GLU A 50 9.22 6.62 -15.96
N ASN A 51 9.69 5.82 -16.93
CA ASN A 51 10.09 4.41 -16.76
C ASN A 51 8.96 3.52 -16.21
N LEU A 52 7.72 3.83 -16.59
CA LEU A 52 6.53 3.04 -16.32
C LEU A 52 6.18 2.17 -17.53
N PRO A 53 5.48 1.04 -17.33
CA PRO A 53 5.04 0.19 -18.43
C PRO A 53 3.95 0.91 -19.25
N PRO A 54 3.87 0.72 -20.59
CA PRO A 54 3.00 1.52 -21.47
C PRO A 54 1.51 1.54 -21.07
N GLU A 55 1.03 0.46 -20.46
CA GLU A 55 -0.35 0.32 -19.97
C GLU A 55 -0.70 1.22 -18.79
N TRP A 56 0.24 2.00 -18.23
CA TRP A 56 0.00 2.87 -17.07
C TRP A 56 -1.17 3.85 -17.28
N ILE A 57 -1.46 4.21 -18.54
CA ILE A 57 -2.59 5.07 -18.90
C ILE A 57 -3.96 4.48 -18.47
N THR A 58 -4.03 3.16 -18.27
CA THR A 58 -5.23 2.42 -17.83
C THR A 58 -5.39 2.38 -16.32
N TRP A 59 -4.41 2.89 -15.55
CA TRP A 59 -4.42 2.84 -14.08
C TRP A 59 -5.35 3.92 -13.48
N ASP A 60 -6.63 3.81 -13.80
CA ASP A 60 -7.68 4.72 -13.36
C ASP A 60 -8.21 4.36 -11.96
N ILE A 61 -7.32 4.42 -10.97
CA ILE A 61 -7.59 4.06 -9.57
C ILE A 61 -7.33 5.25 -8.65
N LYS A 62 -8.03 5.29 -7.50
CA LYS A 62 -7.81 6.28 -6.43
C LYS A 62 -7.29 5.57 -5.18
N VAL A 63 -5.97 5.48 -5.09
CA VAL A 63 -5.28 5.00 -3.88
C VAL A 63 -5.02 6.18 -2.95
N ASP A 64 -5.12 5.97 -1.63
CA ASP A 64 -4.90 7.06 -0.67
C ASP A 64 -3.47 7.62 -0.73
N VAL A 65 -2.46 6.75 -0.68
CA VAL A 65 -1.05 7.14 -0.73
C VAL A 65 -0.28 6.25 -1.70
N VAL A 66 0.58 6.88 -2.52
CA VAL A 66 1.51 6.19 -3.41
C VAL A 66 2.94 6.63 -3.13
N GLY A 67 3.86 5.67 -3.16
CA GLY A 67 5.29 5.91 -3.25
C GLY A 67 5.83 5.50 -4.62
N PHE A 68 6.69 6.32 -5.20
CA PHE A 68 7.45 6.05 -6.42
C PHE A 68 8.93 5.89 -6.06
N VAL A 69 9.53 4.79 -6.50
CA VAL A 69 10.97 4.54 -6.42
C VAL A 69 11.55 4.74 -7.82
N LEU A 70 12.13 5.91 -8.05
CA LEU A 70 12.69 6.31 -9.32
C LEU A 70 14.14 5.85 -9.40
N ARG A 71 14.41 4.94 -10.34
CA ARG A 71 15.68 4.23 -10.47
C ARG A 71 16.31 4.52 -11.82
N VAL A 72 17.60 4.83 -11.83
CA VAL A 72 18.34 5.08 -13.08
C VAL A 72 18.33 3.81 -13.94
N ASN A 73 17.91 3.94 -15.20
CA ASN A 73 17.86 2.86 -16.20
C ASN A 73 17.09 1.60 -15.76
N LYS A 74 16.14 1.74 -14.83
CA LYS A 74 15.31 0.63 -14.35
C LYS A 74 13.85 1.08 -14.26
N PRO A 75 12.88 0.14 -14.35
CA PRO A 75 11.47 0.47 -14.18
C PRO A 75 11.20 1.17 -12.84
N THR A 76 10.33 2.16 -12.85
CA THR A 76 9.82 2.79 -11.62
C THR A 76 9.02 1.76 -10.83
N LEU A 77 9.31 1.63 -9.53
CA LEU A 77 8.52 0.79 -8.64
C LEU A 77 7.51 1.63 -7.89
N LEU A 78 6.32 1.06 -7.66
CA LEU A 78 5.26 1.71 -6.90
C LEU A 78 5.05 1.00 -5.56
N ALA A 79 4.67 1.76 -4.54
CA ALA A 79 4.15 1.25 -3.29
C ALA A 79 2.79 1.89 -3.00
N PHE A 80 1.80 1.10 -2.62
CA PHE A 80 0.46 1.58 -2.29
C PHE A 80 0.19 1.49 -0.80
N VAL A 81 -0.53 2.46 -0.28
CA VAL A 81 -1.12 2.39 1.06
C VAL A 81 -2.56 2.85 0.97
N GLU A 82 -3.48 2.02 1.45
CA GLU A 82 -4.86 2.37 1.75
C GLU A 82 -5.01 2.50 3.27
N CYS A 83 -5.55 3.63 3.71
CA CYS A 83 -5.78 3.92 5.12
C CYS A 83 -7.27 3.80 5.42
N LYS A 84 -7.62 3.37 6.64
CA LYS A 84 -8.98 3.43 7.14
C LYS A 84 -8.96 3.89 8.59
N ASN A 85 -9.78 4.86 8.96
CA ASN A 85 -9.99 5.24 10.36
C ASN A 85 -11.01 4.34 11.09
N SER A 86 -11.52 3.31 10.41
CA SER A 86 -12.46 2.29 10.89
C SER A 86 -11.78 0.91 10.98
N GLN A 87 -12.46 -0.10 11.53
CA GLN A 87 -11.98 -1.47 11.42
C GLN A 87 -11.86 -1.91 9.95
N LEU A 88 -10.80 -2.66 9.63
CA LEU A 88 -10.57 -3.18 8.29
C LEU A 88 -11.57 -4.27 7.96
N THR A 89 -12.23 -4.14 6.81
CA THR A 89 -13.26 -5.06 6.32
C THR A 89 -12.78 -5.78 5.06
N LEU A 90 -13.52 -6.83 4.67
CA LEU A 90 -13.28 -7.50 3.39
C LEU A 90 -13.46 -6.54 2.20
N ALA A 91 -14.36 -5.55 2.29
CA ALA A 91 -14.53 -4.56 1.22
C ALA A 91 -13.28 -3.69 1.04
N HIS A 92 -12.67 -3.23 2.14
CA HIS A 92 -11.41 -2.48 2.09
C HIS A 92 -10.29 -3.33 1.48
N LEU A 93 -10.20 -4.60 1.88
CA LEU A 93 -9.22 -5.53 1.31
C LEU A 93 -9.44 -5.75 -0.20
N SER A 94 -10.68 -5.99 -0.63
CA SER A 94 -11.02 -6.19 -2.04
C SER A 94 -10.69 -4.99 -2.91
N GLN A 95 -10.86 -3.77 -2.38
CA GLN A 95 -10.52 -2.53 -3.09
C GLN A 95 -9.01 -2.47 -3.41
N ILE A 96 -8.17 -2.55 -2.37
CA ILE A 96 -6.71 -2.49 -2.58
C ILE A 96 -6.19 -3.71 -3.34
N LEU A 97 -6.84 -4.87 -3.22
CA LEU A 97 -6.53 -6.07 -4.03
C LEU A 97 -6.79 -5.82 -5.51
N GLY A 98 -7.93 -5.24 -5.86
CA GLY A 98 -8.25 -4.84 -7.23
C GLY A 98 -7.22 -3.87 -7.79
N TYR A 99 -6.86 -2.84 -7.03
CA TYR A 99 -5.82 -1.88 -7.43
C TYR A 99 -4.46 -2.55 -7.64
N SER A 100 -4.06 -3.42 -6.71
CA SER A 100 -2.78 -4.11 -6.77
C SER A 100 -2.72 -5.13 -7.91
N ARG A 101 -3.86 -5.72 -8.30
CA ARG A 101 -3.98 -6.60 -9.48
C ARG A 101 -3.86 -5.87 -10.82
N ILE A 102 -4.25 -4.59 -10.87
CA ILE A 102 -4.15 -3.75 -12.07
C ILE A 102 -2.72 -3.22 -12.23
N VAL A 103 -2.13 -2.71 -11.15
CA VAL A 103 -0.86 -1.94 -11.22
C VAL A 103 0.37 -2.78 -10.89
N LEU A 104 0.20 -3.89 -10.16
CA LEU A 104 1.29 -4.76 -9.69
C LEU A 104 2.37 -3.97 -8.93
N PRO A 105 2.01 -3.20 -7.87
CA PRO A 105 3.00 -2.47 -7.08
C PRO A 105 4.02 -3.43 -6.45
N PHE A 106 5.17 -2.90 -6.05
CA PHE A 106 6.19 -3.64 -5.32
C PHE A 106 5.77 -3.90 -3.86
N LEU A 107 5.10 -2.93 -3.24
CA LEU A 107 4.50 -3.05 -1.90
C LEU A 107 3.06 -2.56 -1.92
N SER A 108 2.19 -3.17 -1.12
CA SER A 108 0.80 -2.77 -0.99
C SER A 108 0.36 -2.96 0.45
N PHE A 109 -0.15 -1.90 1.09
CA PHE A 109 -0.47 -1.88 2.52
C PHE A 109 -1.93 -1.50 2.76
N LEU A 110 -2.57 -2.20 3.69
CA LEU A 110 -3.88 -1.83 4.22
C LEU A 110 -3.75 -1.54 5.72
N LEU A 111 -3.96 -0.28 6.12
CA LEU A 111 -3.65 0.21 7.44
C LEU A 111 -4.88 0.77 8.16
N SER A 112 -5.00 0.48 9.46
CA SER A 112 -6.01 1.10 10.31
C SER A 112 -5.57 1.17 11.78
N PRO A 113 -5.86 2.23 12.52
CA PRO A 113 -5.61 2.28 13.95
C PRO A 113 -6.53 1.36 14.76
N LEU A 114 -7.65 0.91 14.19
CA LEU A 114 -8.61 0.00 14.83
C LEU A 114 -8.38 -1.49 14.52
N GLY A 115 -7.45 -1.81 13.61
CA GLY A 115 -7.14 -3.19 13.25
C GLY A 115 -8.26 -3.85 12.44
N LEU A 116 -8.38 -5.18 12.53
CA LEU A 116 -9.31 -5.98 11.73
C LEU A 116 -10.74 -5.95 12.32
N SER A 117 -11.74 -6.05 11.45
CA SER A 117 -13.09 -6.46 11.87
C SER A 117 -13.11 -7.93 12.28
N SER A 118 -14.13 -8.36 13.02
CA SER A 118 -14.28 -9.77 13.43
C SER A 118 -14.32 -10.72 12.22
N SER A 119 -15.05 -10.37 11.17
CA SER A 119 -15.13 -11.19 9.95
C SER A 119 -13.79 -11.30 9.23
N LEU A 120 -13.03 -10.20 9.12
CA LEU A 120 -11.73 -10.22 8.46
C LEU A 120 -10.67 -10.94 9.32
N SER A 121 -10.74 -10.77 10.64
CA SER A 121 -9.93 -11.50 11.62
C SER A 121 -10.15 -13.01 11.48
N SER A 122 -11.40 -13.45 11.48
CA SER A 122 -11.73 -14.88 11.31
C SER A 122 -11.15 -15.43 10.01
N LEU A 123 -11.31 -14.71 8.89
CA LEU A 123 -10.79 -15.14 7.59
C LEU A 123 -9.25 -15.26 7.57
N LEU A 124 -8.54 -14.22 8.02
CA LEU A 124 -7.09 -14.14 7.86
C LEU A 124 -6.30 -14.83 8.97
N GLN A 125 -6.80 -14.83 10.21
CA GLN A 125 -6.07 -15.32 11.38
C GLN A 125 -6.58 -16.70 11.83
N GLU A 126 -7.89 -16.90 11.94
CA GLU A 126 -8.47 -18.18 12.40
C GLU A 126 -8.41 -19.22 11.28
N TYR A 127 -8.97 -18.90 10.11
CA TYR A 127 -9.00 -19.79 8.94
C TYR A 127 -7.76 -19.70 8.06
N ARG A 128 -6.83 -18.77 8.35
CA ARG A 128 -5.55 -18.61 7.66
C ARG A 128 -5.65 -18.51 6.14
N ARG A 129 -6.73 -17.90 5.62
CA ARG A 129 -6.94 -17.63 4.19
C ARG A 129 -6.07 -16.48 3.71
N THR A 130 -4.75 -16.62 3.87
CA THR A 130 -3.76 -15.61 3.49
C THR A 130 -3.44 -15.61 1.98
N ASP A 131 -3.96 -16.60 1.25
CA ASP A 131 -3.98 -16.65 -0.21
C ASP A 131 -4.74 -15.47 -0.82
N ILE A 132 -5.80 -14.98 -0.17
CA ILE A 132 -6.61 -13.87 -0.67
C ILE A 132 -5.86 -12.52 -0.67
N LEU A 133 -4.72 -12.45 0.01
CA LEU A 133 -3.87 -11.27 0.04
C LEU A 133 -2.94 -11.22 -1.18
N GLU A 134 -2.76 -12.34 -1.88
CA GLU A 134 -1.85 -12.46 -3.00
C GLU A 134 -2.44 -11.75 -4.23
N TYR A 135 -1.65 -10.86 -4.84
CA TYR A 135 -2.04 -10.14 -6.04
C TYR A 135 -1.04 -10.31 -7.17
N TYR A 136 0.05 -11.05 -7.02
CA TYR A 136 0.93 -11.35 -8.14
C TYR A 136 1.75 -12.58 -7.86
N TRP A 137 1.91 -13.42 -8.88
CA TRP A 137 2.62 -14.69 -8.80
C TRP A 137 3.49 -14.85 -10.02
N GLU A 138 4.73 -15.25 -9.79
CA GLU A 138 5.67 -15.61 -10.83
C GLU A 138 6.40 -16.88 -10.41
N LYS A 139 6.63 -17.79 -11.36
CA LYS A 139 7.23 -19.10 -11.07
C LYS A 139 8.61 -18.90 -10.45
N GLY A 140 8.82 -19.49 -9.28
CA GLY A 140 10.09 -19.39 -8.55
C GLY A 140 10.25 -18.12 -7.71
N MET A 141 9.23 -17.26 -7.64
CA MET A 141 9.22 -16.08 -6.78
C MET A 141 8.16 -16.20 -5.68
N ILE A 142 8.43 -15.56 -4.54
CA ILE A 142 7.45 -15.40 -3.48
C ILE A 142 6.31 -14.51 -4.01
N PRO A 143 5.03 -14.91 -3.87
CA PRO A 143 3.91 -14.09 -4.30
C PRO A 143 3.92 -12.71 -3.64
N ARG A 144 3.56 -11.67 -4.39
CA ARG A 144 3.34 -10.36 -3.78
C ARG A 144 1.99 -10.35 -3.07
N LYS A 145 2.01 -9.93 -1.81
CA LYS A 145 0.84 -9.90 -0.93
C LYS A 145 0.54 -8.49 -0.46
N ILE A 146 -0.73 -8.22 -0.23
CA ILE A 146 -1.14 -7.07 0.56
C ILE A 146 -0.69 -7.31 1.99
N ILE A 147 -0.08 -6.29 2.56
CA ILE A 147 0.40 -6.26 3.93
C ILE A 147 -0.67 -5.55 4.75
N VAL A 148 -1.32 -6.30 5.63
CA VAL A 148 -2.36 -5.77 6.52
C VAL A 148 -1.74 -5.56 7.89
N SER A 149 -1.89 -4.37 8.47
CA SER A 149 -1.36 -4.08 9.81
C SER A 149 -2.15 -3.00 10.54
N LYS A 150 -2.07 -3.04 11.87
CA LYS A 150 -2.58 -1.97 12.72
C LYS A 150 -1.63 -0.77 12.64
N TRP A 151 -2.18 0.42 12.45
CA TRP A 151 -1.43 1.68 12.51
C TRP A 151 -1.32 2.16 13.95
N ASN A 152 -0.11 2.31 14.47
CA ASN A 152 0.12 2.89 15.78
C ASN A 152 0.20 4.42 15.67
N VAL A 153 -0.85 5.09 16.15
CA VAL A 153 -1.04 6.54 16.06
C VAL A 153 -0.01 7.36 16.84
N GLU A 154 0.54 6.80 17.92
CA GLU A 154 1.52 7.47 18.78
C GLU A 154 2.89 7.46 18.13
N SER A 155 3.31 6.28 17.65
CA SER A 155 4.62 6.09 17.01
C SER A 155 4.65 6.46 15.53
N CYS A 156 3.49 6.70 14.90
CA CYS A 156 3.33 6.89 13.45
C CYS A 156 4.02 5.76 12.66
N ASN A 157 3.77 4.51 13.06
CA ASN A 157 4.37 3.32 12.47
C ASN A 157 3.38 2.16 12.44
N ILE A 158 3.66 1.15 11.64
CA ILE A 158 2.90 -0.10 11.66
C ILE A 158 3.25 -0.93 12.89
N ASP A 159 2.25 -1.62 13.44
CA ASP A 159 2.47 -2.59 14.51
C ASP A 159 3.05 -3.88 13.94
N ARG A 160 4.35 -4.08 14.17
CA ARG A 160 5.11 -5.23 13.67
C ARG A 160 4.62 -6.57 14.21
N ASN A 161 3.98 -6.59 15.38
CA ASN A 161 3.45 -7.83 15.96
C ASN A 161 2.12 -8.25 15.31
N ASN A 162 1.48 -7.34 14.57
CA ASN A 162 0.17 -7.54 13.95
C ASN A 162 0.23 -7.45 12.42
N ILE A 163 1.38 -7.77 11.81
CA ILE A 163 1.52 -7.82 10.34
C ILE A 163 1.00 -9.15 9.82
N ILE A 164 0.12 -9.07 8.81
CA ILE A 164 -0.31 -10.22 8.00
C ILE A 164 0.13 -9.97 6.56
N GLY A 165 0.71 -10.99 5.91
CA GLY A 165 1.14 -10.92 4.51
C GLY A 165 2.54 -10.36 4.26
N GLY A 166 3.20 -9.76 5.26
CA GLY A 166 4.56 -9.24 5.17
C GLY A 166 5.56 -10.05 6.00
N SER A 167 6.23 -11.04 5.42
CA SER A 167 7.22 -11.88 6.12
C SER A 167 8.57 -11.19 6.35
N SER A 168 8.83 -10.03 5.74
CA SER A 168 10.11 -9.32 5.83
C SER A 168 9.99 -7.84 5.40
N LEU A 169 9.32 -7.03 6.22
CA LEU A 169 9.30 -5.57 6.07
C LEU A 169 10.54 -4.92 6.67
#